data_AF-A0A821GIA6-F1
#
_entry.id   AF-A0A821GIA6-F1
#
_cell.length_a   1.000
_cell.length_b   1.000
_cell.length_c   1.000
_cell.angle_alpha   90.00
_cell.angle_beta   90.00
_cell.angle_gamma   90.00
#
_symmetry.space_group_name_H-M   'P 1'
#
loop_
_entity.id
_entity.type
_entity.pdbx_description
1 polymer ?
#
loop_
_entity_poly.entity_id
_entity_poly.type
_entity_poly.pdbx_seq_one_letter_code
_entity_poly.pdbx_strand_id
1 'polypeptide(L)'
;MASASSNDYNEKTKSTNNNIRSGFLGKTGTDEAPLDRTYYNILNVSPNANASEIKRAYYALSLQYHPDRTQNLDDFTRREYAERFKLISQAYSILSDPEKRTLYNRYGKDERLVSQGNDGISLEDFDAEEFFRYMFGGEEFIDIIGDFELAKSFKYAISEIFNENEQTTDQQNRRLAYTEERAKAHEERIKKLSTNLILKLSIYTDIFLSESNDIQSTQALNVFIEKIRSDIPNLLQAPHGEQLLHSIGGA
;
A
#
# COMPACT_ATOMS: atom_id res chain seq x y z
N MET A 1 -35.78 -60.80 58.26
CA MET A 1 -36.69 -61.25 57.18
C MET A 1 -37.45 -60.04 56.71
N ALA A 2 -37.38 -59.72 55.39
CA ALA A 2 -38.17 -58.69 54.67
C ALA A 2 -37.99 -57.23 55.19
N SER A 3 -38.02 -56.14 54.44
CA SER A 3 -38.42 -55.85 53.06
C SER A 3 -38.17 -54.35 52.81
N ALA A 4 -37.66 -54.03 51.61
CA ALA A 4 -38.02 -52.90 50.72
C ALA A 4 -37.94 -51.40 51.13
N SER A 5 -37.72 -50.62 50.06
CA SER A 5 -37.90 -49.17 49.83
C SER A 5 -36.75 -48.22 50.21
N SER A 6 -35.98 -47.67 49.25
CA SER A 6 -36.29 -46.59 48.26
C SER A 6 -35.54 -45.33 48.72
N ASN A 7 -34.81 -44.50 47.96
CA ASN A 7 -34.65 -44.24 46.52
C ASN A 7 -33.29 -43.51 46.34
N ASP A 8 -32.50 -43.91 45.36
CA ASP A 8 -32.16 -43.19 44.11
C ASP A 8 -31.42 -41.84 44.25
N TYR A 9 -30.13 -41.83 43.87
CA TYR A 9 -29.63 -41.15 42.67
C TYR A 9 -28.17 -41.60 42.47
N ASN A 10 -27.94 -42.47 41.49
CA ASN A 10 -26.61 -42.99 41.14
C ASN A 10 -26.27 -42.57 39.71
N GLU A 11 -25.24 -41.75 39.56
CA GLU A 11 -24.64 -41.36 38.29
C GLU A 11 -24.14 -42.59 37.54
N LYS A 12 -24.83 -42.96 36.44
CA LYS A 12 -24.30 -43.91 35.46
C LYS A 12 -23.88 -43.17 34.20
N THR A 13 -22.57 -43.08 34.07
CA THR A 13 -21.79 -42.99 32.84
C THR A 13 -22.48 -43.72 31.68
N LYS A 14 -23.03 -42.99 30.71
CA LYS A 14 -23.33 -43.52 29.38
C LYS A 14 -22.17 -43.19 28.45
N SER A 15 -21.23 -44.15 28.39
CA SER A 15 -20.40 -44.35 27.21
C SER A 15 -21.34 -44.72 26.06
N THR A 16 -21.67 -43.74 25.21
CA THR A 16 -22.33 -44.00 23.93
C THR A 16 -21.26 -44.07 22.87
N ASN A 17 -20.95 -45.31 22.53
CA ASN A 17 -20.15 -45.72 21.39
C ASN A 17 -20.88 -45.26 20.10
N ASN A 18 -20.34 -44.27 19.38
CA ASN A 18 -20.77 -43.97 18.02
C ASN A 18 -19.55 -43.97 17.10
N ASN A 19 -19.26 -45.17 16.61
CA ASN A 19 -18.36 -45.41 15.49
C ASN A 19 -19.07 -44.94 14.21
N ILE A 20 -18.88 -43.67 13.83
CA ILE A 20 -19.17 -43.17 12.49
C ILE A 20 -17.86 -43.20 11.71
N ARG A 21 -17.73 -44.16 10.81
CA ARG A 21 -16.73 -44.12 9.73
C ARG A 21 -17.19 -43.13 8.66
N SER A 22 -16.45 -42.04 8.48
CA SER A 22 -16.45 -41.12 7.32
C SER A 22 -15.20 -40.23 7.53
N GLY A 23 -14.14 -40.23 6.72
CA GLY A 23 -14.09 -40.25 5.27
C GLY A 23 -14.54 -38.87 4.75
N PHE A 24 -13.59 -37.98 4.44
CA PHE A 24 -13.75 -36.57 3.99
C PHE A 24 -13.95 -35.46 5.04
N LEU A 25 -13.00 -35.25 5.97
CA LEU A 25 -12.76 -33.89 6.52
C LEU A 25 -11.41 -33.40 6.01
N GLY A 26 -11.43 -32.54 4.99
CA GLY A 26 -10.25 -31.80 4.54
C GLY A 26 -9.69 -30.98 5.71
N LYS A 27 -8.36 -30.88 5.80
CA LYS A 27 -7.70 -30.06 6.81
C LYS A 27 -8.14 -28.60 6.63
N THR A 28 -8.93 -28.05 7.56
CA THR A 28 -9.31 -26.63 7.58
C THR A 28 -8.39 -25.88 8.54
N GLY A 29 -7.82 -24.74 8.10
CA GLY A 29 -6.98 -23.89 8.96
C GLY A 29 -7.77 -22.92 9.85
N THR A 30 -7.05 -22.19 10.70
CA THR A 30 -7.57 -21.19 11.66
C THR A 30 -6.76 -19.90 11.55
N ASP A 31 -7.22 -18.79 12.14
CA ASP A 31 -6.50 -17.51 12.05
C ASP A 31 -5.13 -17.53 12.75
N GLU A 32 -4.98 -18.33 13.81
CA GLU A 32 -3.69 -18.52 14.50
C GLU A 32 -2.79 -19.55 13.81
N ALA A 33 -3.39 -20.48 13.07
CA ALA A 33 -2.71 -21.54 12.34
C ALA A 33 -3.34 -21.70 10.95
N PRO A 34 -2.97 -20.82 9.99
CA PRO A 34 -3.55 -20.86 8.65
C PRO A 34 -3.10 -22.12 7.92
N LEU A 35 -3.97 -22.64 7.06
CA LEU A 35 -3.70 -23.83 6.27
C LEU A 35 -2.54 -23.62 5.30
N ASP A 36 -2.44 -22.40 4.76
CA ASP A 36 -1.34 -21.96 3.89
C ASP A 36 -0.68 -20.69 4.46
N ARG A 37 0.64 -20.66 4.43
CA ARG A 37 1.48 -19.54 4.89
C ARG A 37 2.12 -18.76 3.75
N THR A 38 1.83 -19.11 2.50
CA THR A 38 2.49 -18.56 1.32
C THR A 38 2.40 -17.03 1.25
N TYR A 39 1.22 -16.44 1.48
CA TYR A 39 1.07 -14.97 1.45
C TYR A 39 1.74 -14.27 2.64
N TYR A 40 1.71 -14.89 3.82
CA TYR A 40 2.43 -14.40 5.00
C TYR A 40 3.95 -14.42 4.77
N ASN A 41 4.46 -15.49 4.14
CA ASN A 41 5.87 -15.63 3.78
C ASN A 41 6.30 -14.63 2.71
N ILE A 42 5.45 -14.36 1.70
CA ILE A 42 5.72 -13.35 0.66
C ILE A 42 5.86 -11.96 1.28
N LEU A 43 4.98 -11.60 2.21
CA LEU A 43 5.06 -10.33 2.94
C LEU A 43 6.10 -10.37 4.08
N ASN A 44 6.73 -11.51 4.34
CA ASN A 44 7.68 -11.70 5.44
C ASN A 44 7.10 -11.29 6.82
N VAL A 45 5.85 -11.68 7.08
CA VAL A 45 5.12 -11.39 8.32
C VAL A 45 4.64 -12.67 9.01
N SER A 46 4.41 -12.59 10.32
CA SER A 46 3.83 -13.69 11.08
C SER A 46 2.36 -13.94 10.68
N PRO A 47 1.85 -15.18 10.73
CA PRO A 47 0.41 -15.47 10.63
C PRO A 47 -0.45 -14.68 11.61
N ASN A 48 0.11 -14.35 12.77
CA ASN A 48 -0.54 -13.55 13.81
C ASN A 48 -0.33 -12.04 13.64
N ALA A 49 0.23 -11.60 12.51
CA ALA A 49 0.51 -10.20 12.27
C ALA A 49 -0.77 -9.37 12.27
N ASN A 50 -0.72 -8.21 12.91
CA ASN A 50 -1.83 -7.26 12.89
C ASN A 50 -1.91 -6.55 11.52
N ALA A 51 -3.04 -5.88 11.25
CA ALA A 51 -3.24 -5.18 9.97
C ALA A 51 -2.14 -4.13 9.69
N SER A 52 -1.65 -3.45 10.73
CA SER A 52 -0.60 -2.44 10.62
C SER A 52 0.75 -3.05 10.23
N GLU A 53 1.09 -4.24 10.73
CA GLU A 53 2.31 -4.98 10.39
C GLU A 53 2.29 -5.50 8.96
N ILE A 54 1.15 -6.05 8.53
CA ILE A 54 0.92 -6.48 7.13
C ILE A 54 1.07 -5.29 6.19
N LYS A 55 0.48 -4.14 6.54
CA LYS A 55 0.58 -2.89 5.78
C LYS A 55 2.01 -2.37 5.70
N ARG A 56 2.75 -2.37 6.82
CA ARG A 56 4.15 -1.93 6.87
C ARG A 56 5.06 -2.82 6.03
N ALA A 57 4.83 -4.13 6.05
CA ALA A 57 5.64 -5.06 5.28
C ALA A 57 5.38 -4.95 3.77
N TYR A 58 4.11 -4.81 3.37
CA TYR A 58 3.75 -4.49 1.99
C TYR A 58 4.44 -3.22 1.52
N TYR A 59 4.46 -2.16 2.34
CA TYR A 59 5.14 -0.90 2.02
C TYR A 59 6.64 -1.08 1.76
N ALA A 60 7.36 -1.71 2.68
CA ALA A 60 8.80 -1.93 2.55
C ALA A 60 9.16 -2.71 1.28
N LEU A 61 8.39 -3.77 0.99
CA LEU A 61 8.60 -4.61 -0.18
C LEU A 61 8.19 -3.89 -1.48
N SER A 62 7.12 -3.11 -1.47
CA SER A 62 6.66 -2.39 -2.66
C SER A 62 7.66 -1.33 -3.12
N LEU A 63 8.30 -0.64 -2.17
CA LEU A 63 9.39 0.29 -2.44
C LEU A 63 10.63 -0.42 -2.98
N GLN A 64 10.95 -1.61 -2.49
CA GLN A 64 12.12 -2.37 -2.92
C GLN A 64 11.96 -2.95 -4.33
N TYR A 65 10.78 -3.50 -4.62
CA TYR A 65 10.50 -4.19 -5.88
C TYR A 65 9.85 -3.27 -6.93
N HIS A 66 9.88 -1.95 -6.72
CA HIS A 66 9.24 -0.98 -7.62
C HIS A 66 9.95 -0.94 -8.99
N PRO A 67 9.19 -0.97 -10.12
CA PRO A 67 9.77 -0.97 -11.46
C PRO A 67 10.71 0.22 -11.72
N ASP A 68 10.38 1.41 -11.19
CA ASP A 68 11.20 2.63 -11.32
C ASP A 68 12.59 2.51 -10.68
N ARG A 69 12.72 1.84 -9.52
CA ARG A 69 14.04 1.58 -8.92
C ARG A 69 14.82 0.48 -9.64
N THR A 70 14.15 -0.29 -10.50
CA THR A 70 14.73 -1.40 -11.27
C THR A 70 14.95 -1.08 -12.75
N GLN A 71 14.68 0.15 -13.20
CA GLN A 71 14.84 0.56 -14.61
C GLN A 71 16.26 0.37 -15.13
N ASN A 72 17.26 0.51 -14.25
CA ASN A 72 18.67 0.34 -14.59
C ASN A 72 19.18 -1.10 -14.46
N LEU A 73 18.29 -2.07 -14.17
CA LEU A 73 18.64 -3.49 -14.05
C LEU A 73 18.45 -4.22 -15.39
N ASP A 74 19.14 -5.35 -15.54
CA ASP A 74 19.01 -6.24 -16.68
C ASP A 74 17.59 -6.81 -16.81
N ASP A 75 17.20 -7.17 -18.03
CA ASP A 75 15.84 -7.60 -18.35
C ASP A 75 15.38 -8.85 -17.58
N PHE A 76 16.33 -9.73 -17.21
CA PHE A 76 16.02 -10.93 -16.43
C PHE A 76 15.66 -10.55 -14.99
N THR A 77 16.52 -9.77 -14.32
CA THR A 77 16.27 -9.28 -12.97
C THR A 77 15.01 -8.41 -12.89
N ARG A 78 14.73 -7.59 -13.90
CA ARG A 78 13.50 -6.76 -13.95
C ARG A 78 12.23 -7.62 -13.95
N ARG A 79 12.21 -8.72 -14.71
CA ARG A 79 11.08 -9.66 -14.72
C ARG A 79 10.91 -10.37 -13.39
N GLU A 80 12.00 -10.81 -12.76
CA GLU A 80 11.91 -11.43 -11.43
C GLU A 80 11.37 -10.47 -10.37
N TYR A 81 11.78 -9.20 -10.42
CA TYR A 81 11.27 -8.17 -9.50
C TYR A 81 9.79 -7.86 -9.76
N ALA A 82 9.36 -7.81 -11.03
CA ALA A 82 7.97 -7.66 -11.41
C ALA A 82 7.09 -8.82 -10.91
N GLU A 83 7.55 -10.07 -11.06
CA GLU A 83 6.85 -11.25 -10.55
C GLU A 83 6.77 -11.26 -9.02
N ARG A 84 7.87 -10.92 -8.34
CA ARG A 84 7.87 -10.75 -6.88
C ARG A 84 6.88 -9.69 -6.44
N PHE A 85 6.86 -8.55 -7.12
CA PHE A 85 5.95 -7.45 -6.85
C PHE A 85 4.48 -7.88 -7.02
N LYS A 86 4.15 -8.64 -8.08
CA LYS A 86 2.81 -9.19 -8.31
C LYS A 86 2.36 -10.08 -7.16
N LEU A 87 3.24 -10.97 -6.70
CA LEU A 87 2.98 -11.83 -5.54
C LEU A 87 2.77 -11.03 -4.25
N ILE A 88 3.56 -9.98 -4.02
CA ILE A 88 3.44 -9.06 -2.87
C ILE A 88 2.06 -8.37 -2.87
N SER A 89 1.62 -7.89 -4.03
CA SER A 89 0.32 -7.23 -4.18
C SER A 89 -0.85 -8.20 -3.98
N GLN A 90 -0.76 -9.41 -4.53
CA GLN A 90 -1.75 -10.45 -4.31
C GLN A 90 -1.85 -10.84 -2.83
N ALA A 91 -0.70 -11.01 -2.16
CA ALA A 91 -0.65 -11.32 -0.74
C ALA A 91 -1.31 -10.22 0.10
N TYR A 92 -1.03 -8.96 -0.19
CA TYR A 92 -1.63 -7.84 0.53
C TYR A 92 -3.15 -7.73 0.30
N SER A 93 -3.62 -7.90 -0.93
CA SER A 93 -5.07 -7.83 -1.25
C SER A 93 -5.90 -8.83 -0.44
N ILE A 94 -5.34 -10.01 -0.17
CA ILE A 94 -6.00 -11.07 0.59
C ILE A 94 -5.81 -10.89 2.09
N LEU A 95 -4.62 -10.48 2.54
CA LEU A 95 -4.31 -10.36 3.98
C LEU A 95 -4.74 -9.04 4.62
N SER A 96 -5.00 -7.99 3.82
CA SER A 96 -5.46 -6.68 4.33
C SER A 96 -6.94 -6.65 4.67
N ASP A 97 -7.76 -7.46 3.98
CA ASP A 97 -9.19 -7.60 4.22
C ASP A 97 -9.44 -8.72 5.24
N PRO A 98 -10.08 -8.43 6.39
CA PRO A 98 -10.37 -9.43 7.42
C PRO A 98 -11.17 -10.64 6.91
N GLU A 99 -12.13 -10.43 6.00
CA GLU A 99 -12.98 -11.50 5.48
C GLU A 99 -12.19 -12.40 4.53
N LYS A 100 -11.43 -11.80 3.60
CA LYS A 100 -10.57 -12.55 2.66
C LYS A 100 -9.45 -13.28 3.39
N ARG A 101 -8.86 -12.66 4.42
CA ARG A 101 -7.84 -13.27 5.27
C ARG A 101 -8.39 -14.49 5.99
N THR A 102 -9.59 -14.41 6.55
CA THR A 102 -10.26 -15.53 7.22
C THR A 102 -10.51 -16.69 6.26
N LEU A 103 -10.97 -16.39 5.05
CA LEU A 103 -11.19 -17.39 3.99
C LEU A 103 -9.88 -18.08 3.58
N TYR A 104 -8.83 -17.29 3.36
CA TYR A 104 -7.49 -17.80 3.04
C TYR A 104 -6.90 -18.65 4.17
N ASN A 105 -7.06 -18.23 5.42
CA ASN A 105 -6.58 -18.99 6.57
C ASN A 105 -7.28 -20.35 6.68
N ARG A 106 -8.58 -20.40 6.39
CA ARG A 106 -9.40 -21.61 6.51
C ARG A 106 -9.16 -22.62 5.38
N TYR A 107 -9.03 -22.14 4.15
CA TYR A 107 -9.01 -23.00 2.95
C TYR A 107 -7.68 -23.00 2.20
N GLY A 108 -6.73 -22.15 2.57
CA GLY A 108 -5.45 -22.00 1.88
C GLY A 108 -5.59 -21.44 0.46
N LYS A 109 -4.51 -21.55 -0.33
CA LYS A 109 -4.49 -21.20 -1.77
C LYS A 109 -5.16 -22.28 -2.62
N ASP A 110 -6.39 -22.68 -2.27
CA ASP A 110 -7.14 -23.66 -3.05
C ASP A 110 -7.85 -22.93 -4.21
N GLU A 111 -7.36 -23.14 -5.43
CA GLU A 111 -7.81 -22.50 -6.67
C GLU A 111 -9.33 -22.64 -6.91
N ARG A 112 -9.98 -23.61 -6.26
CA ARG A 112 -11.40 -23.93 -6.44
C ARG A 112 -12.35 -22.93 -5.77
N LEU A 113 -11.89 -22.22 -4.73
CA LEU A 113 -12.65 -21.10 -4.13
C LEU A 113 -12.37 -19.78 -4.85
N VAL A 114 -11.24 -19.70 -5.55
CA VAL A 114 -10.90 -18.59 -6.45
C VAL A 114 -11.62 -18.73 -7.80
N SER A 115 -12.07 -19.94 -8.16
CA SER A 115 -12.70 -20.25 -9.47
C SER A 115 -14.22 -20.07 -9.52
N GLN A 116 -14.91 -19.75 -8.40
CA GLN A 116 -16.34 -19.42 -8.40
C GLN A 116 -16.61 -17.92 -8.20
N GLY A 117 -15.59 -17.11 -8.45
CA GLY A 117 -15.73 -15.71 -8.82
C GLY A 117 -14.82 -15.53 -10.01
N ASN A 118 -15.40 -15.46 -11.22
CA ASN A 118 -14.72 -14.88 -12.38
C ASN A 118 -14.59 -13.35 -12.21
N ASP A 119 -14.44 -12.89 -10.96
CA ASP A 119 -13.98 -11.57 -10.60
C ASP A 119 -12.46 -11.69 -10.61
N GLY A 120 -11.92 -11.63 -11.84
CA GLY A 120 -10.52 -11.32 -12.03
C GLY A 120 -10.15 -10.18 -11.09
N ILE A 121 -8.95 -10.23 -10.54
CA ILE A 121 -8.38 -9.13 -9.77
C ILE A 121 -8.48 -7.88 -10.66
N SER A 122 -9.54 -7.09 -10.46
CA SER A 122 -9.69 -5.80 -11.11
C SER A 122 -8.71 -4.88 -10.41
N LEU A 123 -7.55 -4.74 -11.01
CA LEU A 123 -6.62 -3.64 -10.73
C LEU A 123 -7.27 -2.26 -10.89
N GLU A 124 -8.47 -2.22 -11.48
CA GLU A 124 -9.34 -1.05 -11.56
C GLU A 124 -9.91 -0.62 -10.20
N ASP A 125 -10.07 -1.54 -9.23
CA ASP A 125 -10.61 -1.22 -7.89
C ASP A 125 -9.52 -0.79 -6.87
N PHE A 126 -8.25 -0.89 -7.25
CA PHE A 126 -7.13 -0.40 -6.44
C PHE A 126 -6.79 1.03 -6.84
N ASP A 127 -7.33 2.01 -6.11
CA ASP A 127 -6.91 3.41 -6.26
C ASP A 127 -5.53 3.64 -5.63
N ALA A 128 -4.51 3.22 -6.36
CA ALA A 128 -3.12 3.48 -6.01
C ALA A 128 -2.87 4.98 -5.81
N GLU A 129 -3.51 5.83 -6.60
CA GLU A 129 -3.28 7.28 -6.59
C GLU A 129 -3.79 7.90 -5.29
N GLU A 130 -4.98 7.51 -4.83
CA GLU A 130 -5.50 7.88 -3.51
C GLU A 130 -4.67 7.31 -2.37
N PHE A 131 -4.25 6.05 -2.47
CA PHE A 131 -3.38 5.43 -1.46
C PHE A 131 -2.04 6.16 -1.32
N PHE A 132 -1.37 6.47 -2.43
CA PHE A 132 -0.11 7.20 -2.43
C PHE A 132 -0.29 8.64 -1.94
N ARG A 133 -1.37 9.31 -2.32
CA ARG A 133 -1.72 10.64 -1.80
C ARG A 133 -1.87 10.60 -0.28
N TYR A 134 -2.63 9.66 0.26
CA TYR A 134 -2.76 9.48 1.71
C TYR A 134 -1.42 9.20 2.41
N MET A 135 -0.55 8.39 1.82
CA MET A 135 0.74 8.02 2.43
C MET A 135 1.76 9.17 2.47
N PHE A 136 1.67 10.11 1.53
CA PHE A 136 2.62 11.21 1.40
C PHE A 136 2.03 12.56 1.80
N GLY A 137 1.16 12.56 2.82
CA GLY A 137 0.68 13.79 3.44
C GLY A 137 -0.53 14.42 2.74
N GLY A 138 -1.27 13.66 1.94
CA GLY A 138 -2.51 14.12 1.36
C GLY A 138 -2.34 15.21 0.30
N GLU A 139 -3.33 16.07 0.19
CA GLU A 139 -3.30 17.21 -0.74
C GLU A 139 -2.40 18.33 -0.21
N GLU A 140 -2.20 18.38 1.10
CA GLU A 140 -1.47 19.41 1.82
C GLU A 140 0.01 19.47 1.43
N PHE A 141 0.58 18.35 0.99
CA PHE A 141 1.97 18.27 0.55
C PHE A 141 2.15 18.45 -0.96
N ILE A 142 1.09 18.45 -1.78
CA ILE A 142 1.20 18.54 -3.24
C ILE A 142 2.00 19.77 -3.69
N ASP A 143 1.84 20.91 -3.02
CA ASP A 143 2.56 22.13 -3.37
C ASP A 143 4.04 22.12 -2.98
N ILE A 144 4.45 21.18 -2.11
CA ILE A 144 5.82 21.03 -1.62
C ILE A 144 6.54 19.94 -2.41
N ILE A 145 5.92 18.77 -2.52
CA ILE A 145 6.54 17.60 -3.14
C ILE A 145 6.03 17.35 -4.56
N GLY A 146 4.81 17.75 -4.90
CA GLY A 146 4.16 17.50 -6.20
C GLY A 146 3.35 16.21 -6.24
N ASP A 147 2.50 16.07 -7.25
CA ASP A 147 1.68 14.87 -7.46
C ASP A 147 2.56 13.63 -7.71
N PHE A 148 2.28 12.54 -7.01
CA PHE A 148 3.03 11.30 -7.13
C PHE A 148 2.71 10.59 -8.45
N GLU A 149 3.55 10.83 -9.46
CA GLU A 149 3.61 10.01 -10.69
C GLU A 149 3.89 8.53 -10.40
N LEU A 150 4.43 8.23 -9.22
CA LEU A 150 4.70 6.87 -8.76
C LEU A 150 3.45 5.99 -8.83
N ALA A 151 2.28 6.51 -8.43
CA ALA A 151 1.03 5.77 -8.47
C ALA A 151 0.56 5.46 -9.90
N LYS A 152 0.73 6.41 -10.82
CA LYS A 152 0.39 6.23 -12.24
C LYS A 152 1.35 5.27 -12.92
N SER A 153 2.65 5.37 -12.59
CA SER A 153 3.68 4.42 -13.04
C SER A 153 3.44 3.01 -12.53
N PHE A 154 2.94 2.92 -11.31
CA PHE A 154 2.55 1.67 -10.69
C PHE A 154 1.40 1.01 -11.46
N LYS A 155 0.32 1.75 -11.68
CA LYS A 155 -0.86 1.28 -12.44
C LYS A 155 -0.49 0.85 -13.86
N TYR A 156 0.32 1.65 -14.55
CA TYR A 156 0.76 1.35 -15.92
C TYR A 156 1.61 0.08 -16.00
N ALA A 157 2.67 -0.03 -15.18
CA ALA A 157 3.57 -1.19 -15.20
C ALA A 157 2.82 -2.50 -14.92
N ILE A 158 1.85 -2.45 -14.01
CA ILE A 158 1.01 -3.60 -13.74
C ILE A 158 0.09 -3.93 -14.92
N SER A 159 -0.59 -2.94 -15.51
CA SER A 159 -1.45 -3.17 -16.69
C SER A 159 -0.70 -3.82 -17.85
N GLU A 160 0.59 -3.50 -17.98
CA GLU A 160 1.47 -4.04 -19.00
C GLU A 160 1.82 -5.52 -18.79
N ILE A 161 2.01 -5.93 -17.52
CA ILE A 161 2.29 -7.33 -17.14
C ILE A 161 1.05 -8.22 -17.32
N PHE A 162 -0.16 -7.68 -17.20
CA PHE A 162 -1.39 -8.46 -17.38
C PHE A 162 -1.85 -8.56 -18.85
N ASN A 163 -1.40 -7.66 -19.72
CA ASN A 163 -1.74 -7.63 -21.14
C ASN A 163 -0.67 -8.31 -22.03
N GLU A 164 -0.24 -9.52 -21.67
CA GLU A 164 0.81 -10.28 -22.40
C GLU A 164 0.42 -10.78 -23.80
N ASN A 165 -0.86 -10.65 -24.20
CA ASN A 165 -1.40 -11.25 -25.44
C ASN A 165 -1.40 -10.31 -26.67
N GLU A 166 -0.81 -9.12 -26.58
CA GLU A 166 -0.83 -8.11 -27.65
C GLU A 166 0.42 -8.14 -28.55
N GLN A 167 0.29 -7.71 -29.81
CA GLN A 167 1.41 -7.66 -30.76
C GLN A 167 2.56 -6.76 -30.27
N THR A 168 3.79 -7.20 -30.47
CA THR A 168 5.01 -6.56 -29.94
C THR A 168 5.17 -5.11 -30.36
N THR A 169 4.75 -4.73 -31.57
CA THR A 169 4.82 -3.34 -32.07
C THR A 169 3.85 -2.41 -31.34
N ASP A 170 2.62 -2.88 -31.05
CA ASP A 170 1.61 -2.08 -30.34
C ASP A 170 1.99 -1.88 -28.88
N GLN A 171 2.61 -2.90 -28.27
CA GLN A 171 3.16 -2.81 -26.92
C GLN A 171 4.33 -1.81 -26.84
N GLN A 172 5.23 -1.81 -27.83
CA GLN A 172 6.33 -0.85 -27.92
C GLN A 172 5.83 0.59 -28.10
N ASN A 173 4.85 0.81 -28.97
CA ASN A 173 4.27 2.14 -29.19
C ASN A 173 3.57 2.67 -27.93
N ARG A 174 2.83 1.83 -27.20
CA ARG A 174 2.22 2.21 -25.91
C ARG A 174 3.26 2.54 -24.84
N ARG A 175 4.35 1.78 -24.77
CA ARG A 175 5.47 2.09 -23.86
C ARG A 175 6.09 3.44 -24.18
N LEU A 176 6.38 3.69 -25.46
CA LEU A 176 6.93 4.97 -25.90
C LEU A 176 5.99 6.13 -25.57
N ALA A 177 4.71 6.00 -25.92
CA ALA A 177 3.69 7.01 -25.60
C ALA A 177 3.60 7.28 -24.09
N TYR A 178 3.58 6.23 -23.26
CA TYR A 178 3.56 6.37 -21.80
C TYR A 178 4.84 7.01 -21.26
N THR A 179 6.01 6.63 -21.78
CA THR A 179 7.28 7.24 -21.35
C THR A 179 7.37 8.71 -21.73
N GLU A 180 6.87 9.10 -22.90
CA GLU A 180 6.78 10.49 -23.32
C GLU A 180 5.78 11.28 -22.49
N GLU A 181 4.62 10.71 -22.20
CA GLU A 181 3.61 11.32 -21.31
C GLU A 181 4.17 11.55 -19.91
N ARG A 182 4.85 10.56 -19.34
CA ARG A 182 5.53 10.68 -18.04
C ARG A 182 6.61 11.76 -18.07
N ALA A 183 7.42 11.82 -19.13
CA ALA A 183 8.46 12.83 -19.25
C ALA A 183 7.88 14.26 -19.29
N LYS A 184 6.76 14.45 -20.00
CA LYS A 184 6.03 15.73 -20.03
C LYS A 184 5.44 16.08 -18.67
N ALA A 185 4.75 15.13 -18.02
CA ALA A 185 4.19 15.33 -16.69
C ALA A 185 5.28 15.73 -15.66
N HIS A 186 6.45 15.11 -15.77
CA HIS A 186 7.59 15.41 -14.91
C HIS A 186 8.10 16.84 -15.11
N GLU A 187 8.23 17.27 -16.37
CA GLU A 187 8.64 18.64 -16.71
C GLU A 187 7.62 19.68 -16.21
N GLU A 188 6.32 19.40 -16.38
CA GLU A 188 5.24 20.25 -15.86
C GLU A 188 5.28 20.34 -14.34
N ARG A 189 5.50 19.21 -13.64
CA ARG A 189 5.66 19.17 -12.19
C ARG A 189 6.84 20.02 -11.74
N ILE A 190 8.01 19.89 -12.37
CA ILE A 190 9.19 20.70 -12.05
C ILE A 190 8.87 22.19 -12.21
N LYS A 191 8.22 22.57 -13.32
CA LYS A 191 7.86 23.96 -13.58
C LYS A 191 6.89 24.51 -12.53
N LYS A 192 5.88 23.73 -12.15
CA LYS A 192 4.90 24.10 -11.12
C LYS A 192 5.57 24.29 -9.76
N LEU A 193 6.37 23.32 -9.33
CA LEU A 193 7.07 23.38 -8.04
C LEU A 193 8.10 24.51 -7.99
N SER A 194 8.83 24.73 -9.08
CA SER A 194 9.73 25.88 -9.24
C SER A 194 8.98 27.21 -9.07
N THR A 195 7.83 27.36 -9.74
CA THR A 195 7.02 28.58 -9.65
C THR A 195 6.49 28.77 -8.24
N ASN A 196 5.98 27.71 -7.59
CA ASN A 196 5.54 27.75 -6.20
C ASN A 196 6.66 28.17 -5.25
N LEU A 197 7.86 27.63 -5.43
CA LEU A 197 9.03 28.00 -4.63
C LEU A 197 9.42 29.45 -4.85
N ILE A 198 9.47 29.91 -6.10
CA ILE A 198 9.77 31.31 -6.45
C ILE A 198 8.75 32.24 -5.79
N LEU A 199 7.46 31.96 -5.90
CA LEU A 199 6.40 32.77 -5.28
C LEU A 199 6.51 32.81 -3.75
N LYS A 200 6.84 31.68 -3.10
CA LYS A 200 7.06 31.65 -1.65
C LYS A 200 8.26 32.50 -1.25
N LEU A 201 9.35 32.44 -2.03
CA LEU A 201 10.56 33.21 -1.76
C LEU A 201 10.43 34.69 -2.16
N SER A 202 9.59 35.03 -3.14
CA SER A 202 9.42 36.41 -3.61
C SER A 202 8.93 37.34 -2.50
N ILE A 203 8.10 36.82 -1.59
CA ILE A 203 7.66 37.49 -0.36
C ILE A 203 8.85 38.05 0.42
N TYR A 204 9.97 37.34 0.43
CA TYR A 204 11.20 37.76 1.09
C TYR A 204 12.12 38.56 0.16
N THR A 205 12.30 38.13 -1.09
CA THR A 205 13.30 38.71 -2.00
C THR A 205 12.88 40.03 -2.63
N ASP A 206 11.58 40.24 -2.90
CA ASP A 206 11.09 41.46 -3.56
C ASP A 206 11.33 42.70 -2.68
N ILE A 207 11.30 42.52 -1.35
CA ILE A 207 11.57 43.58 -0.37
C ILE A 207 13.08 43.79 -0.18
N PHE A 208 13.89 42.74 -0.38
CA PHE A 208 15.36 42.84 -0.33
C PHE A 208 15.94 43.53 -1.58
N LEU A 209 15.30 43.34 -2.74
CA LEU A 209 15.72 43.95 -4.01
C LEU A 209 15.25 45.41 -4.16
N SER A 210 14.21 45.82 -3.45
CA SER A 210 13.79 47.23 -3.35
C SER A 210 14.66 47.95 -2.31
N GLU A 211 15.70 48.65 -2.76
CA GLU A 211 16.62 49.46 -1.92
C GLU A 211 15.90 50.25 -0.80
N SER A 212 15.82 49.74 0.44
CA SER A 212 15.40 50.57 1.60
C SER A 212 15.45 49.86 2.96
N ASN A 213 16.30 50.38 3.87
CA ASN A 213 16.33 50.27 5.33
C ASN A 213 16.14 48.88 5.99
N ASP A 214 17.07 48.48 6.87
CA ASP A 214 17.05 47.24 7.69
C ASP A 214 15.68 46.87 8.32
N ILE A 215 14.85 47.89 8.61
CA ILE A 215 13.51 47.73 9.18
C ILE A 215 12.54 47.03 8.21
N GLN A 216 12.56 47.35 6.90
CA GLN A 216 11.67 46.72 5.93
C GLN A 216 12.06 45.28 5.64
N SER A 217 13.37 44.98 5.59
CA SER A 217 13.87 43.61 5.47
C SER A 217 13.49 42.74 6.67
N THR A 218 13.51 43.32 7.88
CA THR A 218 13.06 42.63 9.09
C THR A 218 11.55 42.37 9.08
N GLN A 219 10.75 43.32 8.58
CA GLN A 219 9.30 43.14 8.42
C GLN A 219 8.95 42.08 7.37
N ALA A 220 9.66 42.05 6.24
CA ALA A 220 9.52 41.03 5.21
C ALA A 220 9.80 39.62 5.76
N LEU A 221 10.90 39.48 6.50
CA LEU A 221 11.27 38.22 7.14
C LEU A 221 10.18 37.75 8.11
N ASN A 222 9.62 38.66 8.91
CA ASN A 222 8.55 38.33 9.85
C ASN A 222 7.28 37.89 9.10
N VAL A 223 6.89 38.56 8.01
CA VAL A 223 5.74 38.16 7.20
C VAL A 223 5.95 36.78 6.58
N PHE A 224 7.14 36.50 6.07
CA PHE A 224 7.52 35.19 5.54
C PHE A 224 7.45 34.09 6.61
N ILE A 225 8.00 34.35 7.81
CA ILE A 225 7.96 33.40 8.93
C ILE A 225 6.52 33.14 9.37
N GLU A 226 5.69 34.17 9.51
CA GLU A 226 4.28 34.02 9.87
C GLU A 226 3.50 33.24 8.81
N LYS A 227 3.81 33.46 7.53
CA LYS A 227 3.20 32.66 6.46
C LYS A 227 3.58 31.18 6.54
N ILE A 228 4.85 30.86 6.76
CA ILE A 228 5.28 29.47 6.97
C ILE A 228 4.61 28.87 8.22
N ARG A 229 4.59 29.61 9.33
CA ARG A 229 3.94 29.16 10.58
C ARG A 229 2.46 28.90 10.40
N SER A 230 1.78 29.67 9.56
CA SER A 230 0.37 29.45 9.26
C SER A 230 0.14 28.16 8.46
N ASP A 231 1.10 27.72 7.65
CA ASP A 231 0.97 26.52 6.82
C ASP A 231 1.32 25.23 7.61
N ILE A 232 2.18 25.33 8.64
CA ILE A 232 2.65 24.19 9.46
C ILE A 232 1.51 23.36 10.09
N PRO A 233 0.46 23.95 10.72
CA PRO A 233 -0.60 23.16 11.35
C PRO A 233 -1.29 22.19 10.38
N ASN A 234 -1.53 22.63 9.14
CA ASN A 234 -2.15 21.80 8.12
C ASN A 234 -1.22 20.65 7.72
N LEU A 235 0.07 20.94 7.55
CA LEU A 235 1.09 19.94 7.22
C LEU A 235 1.29 18.92 8.36
N LEU A 236 1.08 19.31 9.62
CA LEU A 236 1.17 18.40 10.76
C LEU A 236 -0.08 17.53 10.92
N GLN A 237 -1.25 18.04 10.54
CA GLN A 237 -2.51 17.29 10.58
C GLN A 237 -2.64 16.29 9.43
N ALA A 238 -1.90 16.51 8.33
CA ALA A 238 -1.83 15.59 7.21
C ALA A 238 -1.29 14.20 7.63
N PRO A 239 -1.74 13.11 6.98
CA PRO A 239 -1.31 11.77 7.34
C PRO A 239 0.19 11.58 7.11
N HIS A 240 0.90 11.10 8.13
CA HIS A 240 2.38 11.00 8.14
C HIS A 240 3.11 12.36 8.00
N GLY A 241 2.41 13.48 8.19
CA GLY A 241 2.94 14.82 7.97
C GLY A 241 4.20 15.14 8.78
N GLU A 242 4.23 14.80 10.07
CA GLU A 242 5.41 14.97 10.93
C GLU A 242 6.65 14.25 10.38
N GLN A 243 6.49 12.98 9.98
CA GLN A 243 7.59 12.17 9.43
C GLN A 243 8.08 12.71 8.09
N LEU A 244 7.17 13.23 7.26
CA LEU A 244 7.49 13.84 5.98
C LEU A 244 8.23 15.16 6.14
N LEU A 245 7.80 16.01 7.07
CA LEU A 245 8.49 17.27 7.39
C LEU A 245 9.92 17.00 7.88
N HIS A 246 10.11 16.00 8.74
CA HIS A 246 11.45 15.59 9.16
C HIS A 246 12.29 15.04 8.01
N SER A 247 11.69 14.32 7.06
CA SER A 247 12.40 13.77 5.90
C SER A 247 12.80 14.85 4.90
N ILE A 248 12.00 15.90 4.74
CA ILE A 248 12.24 17.00 3.80
C ILE A 248 13.19 18.06 4.39
N GLY A 249 13.07 18.33 5.70
CA GLY A 249 13.81 19.39 6.38
C GLY A 249 14.95 18.93 7.29
N GLY A 250 15.15 17.62 7.47
CA GLY A 250 16.15 17.06 8.38
C GLY A 250 17.56 17.04 7.79
N ALA A 251 18.37 18.01 8.20
CA ALA A 251 19.82 17.90 8.32
C ALA A 251 20.21 18.23 9.77
#